data_AF-A0A1I5Y5U3-F1
#
_entry.id   AF-A0A1I5Y5U3-F1
#
_cell.length_a   1.000
_cell.length_b   1.000
_cell.length_c   1.000
_cell.angle_alpha   90.00
_cell.angle_beta   90.00
_cell.angle_gamma   90.00
#
_symmetry.space_group_name_H-M   'P 1'
#
loop_
_entity.id
_entity.type
_entity.pdbx_description
1 polymer ?
#
loop_
_entity_poly.entity_id
_entity_poly.type
_entity_poly.pdbx_seq_one_letter_code
_entity_poly.pdbx_strand_id
1 'polypeptide(L)'
;MSVMDNWDQWKQFLDGRLNQAKQEGMNDSVVSDVAYEVGEYLADSVDPKNEQERILSDLWHVADKEEQHAIANMMVKLVQSDSSK
;
A
#
# COMPACT_ATOMS: atom_id res chain seq x y z
N MET A 1 18.07 -4.22 -18.05
CA MET A 1 17.16 -4.69 -16.99
C MET A 1 16.63 -3.44 -16.32
N SER A 2 15.40 -3.05 -16.66
CA SER A 2 14.85 -1.73 -16.37
C SER A 2 13.64 -1.89 -15.46
N VAL A 3 13.71 -1.29 -14.26
CA VAL A 3 12.69 -0.58 -13.45
C VAL A 3 11.20 -0.96 -13.62
N MET A 4 10.87 -2.19 -14.00
CA MET A 4 9.50 -2.71 -14.03
C MET A 4 9.03 -3.20 -12.65
N ASP A 5 9.93 -3.34 -11.67
CA ASP A 5 9.64 -4.16 -10.49
C ASP A 5 9.20 -3.38 -9.24
N ASN A 6 9.08 -2.05 -9.27
CA ASN A 6 8.73 -1.33 -8.03
C ASN A 6 7.31 -1.61 -7.55
N TRP A 7 6.34 -1.70 -8.46
CA TRP A 7 4.94 -1.96 -8.07
C TRP A 7 4.75 -3.37 -7.53
N ASP A 8 5.33 -4.38 -8.20
CA ASP A 8 5.24 -5.76 -7.74
C ASP A 8 6.03 -6.00 -6.44
N GLN A 9 7.20 -5.38 -6.27
CA GLN A 9 7.93 -5.41 -5.00
C GLN A 9 7.15 -4.74 -3.88
N TRP A 10 6.48 -3.62 -4.17
CA TRP A 10 5.61 -2.95 -3.20
C TRP A 10 4.45 -3.85 -2.78
N LYS A 11 3.78 -4.52 -3.73
CA LYS A 11 2.73 -5.50 -3.42
C LYS A 11 3.24 -6.65 -2.57
N GLN A 12 4.42 -7.20 -2.88
CA GLN A 12 5.06 -8.26 -2.09
C GLN A 12 5.41 -7.81 -0.67
N PHE A 13 5.90 -6.58 -0.51
CA PHE A 13 6.19 -6.00 0.80
C PHE A 13 4.91 -5.86 1.64
N LEU A 14 3.84 -5.31 1.06
CA LEU A 14 2.56 -5.17 1.74
C LEU A 14 1.97 -6.54 2.09
N ASP A 15 2.02 -7.51 1.17
CA ASP A 15 1.55 -8.88 1.41
C ASP A 15 2.31 -9.54 2.56
N GLY A 16 3.65 -9.41 2.59
CA GLY A 16 4.48 -9.92 3.68
C GLY A 16 4.11 -9.32 5.03
N ARG A 17 3.92 -8.00 5.11
CA ARG A 17 3.48 -7.32 6.35
C ARG A 17 2.07 -7.72 6.77
N LEU A 18 1.14 -7.85 5.83
CA LEU A 18 -0.23 -8.29 6.11
C LEU A 18 -0.28 -9.74 6.59
N ASN A 19 0.51 -10.63 5.98
CA ASN A 19 0.60 -12.03 6.38
C ASN A 19 1.23 -12.19 7.76
N GLN A 20 2.26 -11.40 8.08
CA GLN A 20 2.83 -11.36 9.43
C GLN A 20 1.80 -10.88 10.46
N ALA A 21 1.10 -9.77 10.19
CA ALA A 21 0.05 -9.25 11.07
C ALA A 21 -1.07 -10.28 11.32
N LYS A 22 -1.50 -11.00 10.28
CA LYS A 22 -2.49 -12.08 10.40
C LYS A 22 -1.99 -13.24 11.26
N GLN A 23 -0.74 -13.65 11.11
CA GLN A 23 -0.15 -14.75 11.90
C GLN A 23 -0.02 -14.39 13.38
N GLU A 24 0.18 -13.12 13.71
CA GLU A 24 0.24 -12.62 15.09
C GLU A 24 -1.15 -12.45 15.74
N GLY A 25 -2.23 -12.78 15.02
CA GLY A 25 -3.60 -12.75 15.55
C GLY A 25 -4.22 -11.35 15.61
N MET A 26 -3.69 -10.41 14.82
CA MET A 26 -4.12 -9.01 14.85
C MET A 26 -5.43 -8.78 14.05
N ASN A 27 -6.34 -8.02 14.66
CA ASN A 27 -7.64 -7.59 14.10
C ASN A 27 -7.48 -6.48 13.04
N ASP A 28 -8.58 -6.16 12.32
CA ASP A 28 -8.70 -5.15 11.25
C ASP A 28 -8.01 -3.79 11.52
N SER A 29 -7.81 -3.41 12.78
CA SER A 29 -7.04 -2.20 13.16
C SER A 29 -5.61 -2.21 12.61
N VAL A 30 -4.92 -3.36 12.64
CA VAL A 30 -3.53 -3.44 12.19
C VAL A 30 -3.43 -3.40 10.68
N VAL A 31 -4.47 -3.86 9.98
CA VAL A 31 -4.56 -3.69 8.53
C VAL A 31 -4.63 -2.20 8.18
N SER A 32 -5.40 -1.42 8.93
CA SER A 32 -5.47 0.04 8.76
C SER A 32 -4.13 0.71 9.10
N ASP A 33 -3.46 0.30 10.17
CA ASP A 33 -2.16 0.88 10.58
C ASP A 33 -1.05 0.58 9.56
N VAL A 34 -0.96 -0.68 9.10
CA VAL A 34 -0.02 -1.08 8.05
C VAL A 34 -0.30 -0.32 6.76
N ALA A 35 -1.57 -0.19 6.39
CA ALA A 35 -1.94 0.54 5.18
C ALA A 35 -1.63 2.04 5.27
N TYR A 36 -1.76 2.63 6.46
CA TYR A 36 -1.40 4.02 6.71
C TYR A 36 0.11 4.24 6.60
N GLU A 37 0.92 3.40 7.25
CA GLU A 37 2.40 3.44 7.12
C GLU A 37 2.85 3.27 5.66
N VAL A 38 2.13 2.44 4.89
CA VAL A 38 2.44 2.25 3.47
C VAL A 38 2.06 3.47 2.61
N GLY A 39 0.94 4.12 2.90
CA GLY A 39 0.57 5.37 2.26
C GLY A 39 1.53 6.53 2.59
N GLU A 40 1.99 6.61 3.84
CA GLU A 40 3.00 7.56 4.29
C GLU A 40 4.35 7.32 3.57
N TYR A 41 4.79 6.05 3.45
CA TYR A 41 6.00 5.71 2.68
C TYR A 41 5.90 6.11 1.20
N LEU A 42 4.73 5.95 0.58
CA LEU A 42 4.49 6.36 -0.81
C LEU A 42 4.47 7.88 -0.99
N ALA A 43 3.95 8.61 0.00
CA ALA A 43 3.96 10.07 -0.01
C ALA A 43 5.38 10.64 0.18
N ASP A 44 6.16 10.05 1.10
CA ASP A 44 7.43 10.61 1.53
C ASP A 44 8.67 10.05 0.81
N SER A 45 8.66 8.78 0.39
CA SER A 45 9.88 8.06 -0.04
C SER A 45 9.97 7.76 -1.52
N VAL A 46 8.92 8.01 -2.31
CA VAL A 46 8.89 7.58 -3.71
C VAL A 46 8.86 8.82 -4.61
N ASP A 47 10.03 9.17 -5.15
CA ASP A 47 10.06 9.89 -6.43
C ASP A 47 9.39 8.95 -7.44
N PRO A 48 8.17 9.26 -7.92
CA PRO A 48 7.32 8.30 -8.62
C PRO A 48 8.06 7.76 -9.85
N LYS A 49 8.45 6.49 -9.82
CA LYS A 49 9.27 5.88 -10.89
C LYS A 49 8.43 5.34 -12.02
N ASN A 50 7.12 5.25 -11.82
CA ASN A 50 6.13 4.84 -12.82
C ASN A 50 4.81 5.64 -12.65
N GLU A 51 3.93 5.53 -13.64
CA GLU A 51 2.67 6.27 -13.67
C GLU A 51 1.70 5.85 -12.55
N GLN A 52 1.75 4.59 -12.13
CA GLN A 52 0.88 4.05 -11.07
C GLN A 52 1.21 4.67 -9.71
N GLU A 53 2.49 4.70 -9.34
CA GLU A 53 2.99 5.38 -8.14
C GLU A 53 2.69 6.87 -8.16
N ARG A 54 2.82 7.51 -9.34
CA ARG A 54 2.53 8.94 -9.51
C ARG A 54 1.08 9.27 -9.21
N ILE A 55 0.14 8.52 -9.79
CA ILE A 55 -1.29 8.74 -9.56
C ILE A 55 -1.62 8.52 -8.09
N LEU A 56 -1.06 7.48 -7.47
CA LEU A 56 -1.34 7.20 -6.07
C LEU A 56 -0.79 8.28 -5.13
N SER A 57 0.41 8.80 -5.41
CA SER A 57 1.00 9.93 -4.67
C SER A 57 0.18 11.21 -4.84
N ASP A 58 -0.24 11.52 -6.07
CA ASP A 58 -1.08 12.69 -6.36
C ASP A 58 -2.43 12.59 -5.60
N LEU A 59 -3.07 11.41 -5.60
CA LEU A 59 -4.30 11.16 -4.85
C LEU A 59 -4.10 11.29 -3.34
N TRP A 60 -3.00 10.78 -2.80
CA TRP A 60 -2.70 10.84 -1.36
C TRP A 60 -2.48 12.27 -0.86
N HIS A 61 -1.81 13.11 -1.67
CA HIS A 61 -1.51 14.50 -1.32
C HIS A 61 -2.73 15.43 -1.33
N VAL A 62 -3.76 15.10 -2.11
CA VAL A 62 -5.02 15.88 -2.16
C VAL A 62 -6.10 15.34 -1.24
N ALA A 63 -5.93 14.11 -0.73
CA ALA A 63 -6.88 13.44 0.15
C ALA A 63 -6.83 13.99 1.58
N ASP A 64 -7.98 14.09 2.22
CA ASP A 64 -8.06 14.27 3.67
C ASP A 64 -7.73 12.98 4.44
N LYS A 65 -7.74 13.02 5.78
CA LYS A 65 -7.37 11.86 6.59
C LYS A 65 -8.29 10.65 6.37
N GLU A 66 -9.58 10.87 6.22
CA GLU A 66 -10.55 9.80 6.02
C GLU A 66 -10.33 9.16 4.64
N GLU A 67 -10.10 9.99 3.63
CA GLU A 67 -9.79 9.56 2.27
C GLU A 67 -8.45 8.84 2.17
N GLN A 68 -7.42 9.28 2.89
CA GLN A 68 -6.13 8.58 3.00
C GLN A 68 -6.31 7.18 3.60
N HIS A 69 -7.08 7.05 4.68
CA HIS A 69 -7.43 5.74 5.23
C HIS A 69 -8.23 4.88 4.24
N ALA A 70 -9.10 5.46 3.43
CA ALA A 70 -9.83 4.74 2.39
C ALA A 70 -8.90 4.23 1.27
N ILE A 71 -7.98 5.08 0.80
CA ILE A 71 -6.96 4.71 -0.20
C ILE A 71 -6.09 3.56 0.33
N ALA A 72 -5.61 3.69 1.56
CA ALA A 72 -4.84 2.67 2.27
C ALA A 72 -5.58 1.33 2.33
N ASN A 73 -6.85 1.33 2.73
CA ASN A 73 -7.68 0.12 2.75
C ASN A 73 -7.87 -0.51 1.36
N MET A 74 -8.04 0.31 0.32
CA MET A 74 -8.16 -0.18 -1.05
C MET A 74 -6.87 -0.83 -1.55
N MET A 75 -5.72 -0.28 -1.18
CA MET A 75 -4.40 -0.86 -1.47
C MET A 75 -4.23 -2.26 -0.87
N VAL A 76 -4.65 -2.45 0.38
CA VAL A 76 -4.62 -3.78 1.02
C VAL A 76 -5.52 -4.77 0.28
N LYS A 77 -6.76 -4.38 -0.05
CA LYS A 77 -7.70 -5.24 -0.78
C LYS A 77 -7.17 -5.62 -2.16
N LEU A 78 -6.50 -4.69 -2.84
CA LEU A 78 -5.87 -4.93 -4.14
C LEU A 78 -4.79 -6.00 -4.05
N VAL A 79 -3.88 -5.89 -3.08
CA VAL A 79 -2.80 -6.86 -2.87
C VAL A 79 -3.37 -8.24 -2.48
N GLN A 80 -4.35 -8.28 -1.59
CA GLN A 80 -5.01 -9.53 -1.23
C GLN A 80 -5.72 -10.19 -2.42
N SER A 81 -6.37 -9.40 -3.30
CA SER A 81 -6.99 -9.92 -4.51
C SER A 81 -5.98 -10.45 -5.52
N ASP A 82 -4.80 -9.84 -5.61
CA ASP A 82 -3.71 -10.31 -6.49
C ASP A 82 -3.05 -11.58 -5.93
N SER A 83 -2.85 -11.68 -4.61
CA SER A 83 -2.29 -12.88 -3.96
C SER A 83 -3.21 -14.10 -4.00
N SER A 84 -4.52 -13.89 -4.19
CA SER A 84 -5.53 -14.94 -4.26
C SER A 84 -5.76 -15.48 -5.69
N LYS A 85 -5.03 -14.96 -6.68
CA LYS A 85 -5.06 -15.41 -8.09
C LYS A 85 -3.83 -16.26 -8.40
#